data_AF-A0A495W0L8-F1
#
_entry.id   AF-A0A495W0L8-F1
#
_cell.length_a   1.000
_cell.length_b   1.000
_cell.length_c   1.000
_cell.angle_alpha   90.00
_cell.angle_beta   90.00
_cell.angle_gamma   90.00
#
_symmetry.space_group_name_H-M   'P 1'
#
loop_
_entity.id
_entity.type
_entity.pdbx_description
1 polymer ?
#
loop_
_entity_poly.entity_id
_entity_poly.type
_entity_poly.pdbx_seq_one_letter_code
_entity_poly.pdbx_strand_id
1 'polypeptide(L)'
;MTTRDRVYTAATKVLARVLLPLAHLHAPGHARYVACQWALGFRFPREDLDGLHPAAFRAFTAARTDAFWAHGLPIGLTSGHRDAAEQHRLYVEDLRSQGPPRVLHPSESPHVRGTAVDVRPLEGARWLEEHGWRHGLYRTYDNEWWHFEYRTHRPARLPYPGADRAARRNPLSDAP
;
A
#
# COMPACT_ATOMS: atom_id res chain seq x y z
N MET A 1 -2.25 -3.55 18.70
CA MET A 1 -0.92 -2.93 18.87
C MET A 1 -0.21 -3.50 20.09
N THR A 2 0.94 -4.15 19.91
CA THR A 2 1.72 -4.75 21.00
C THR A 2 2.62 -3.71 21.69
N THR A 3 3.15 -4.00 22.88
CA THR A 3 4.17 -3.16 23.54
C THR A 3 5.39 -2.95 22.64
N ARG A 4 5.82 -4.00 21.94
CA ARG A 4 6.92 -3.96 20.98
C ARG A 4 6.65 -2.97 19.83
N ASP A 5 5.42 -2.96 19.30
CA ASP A 5 5.04 -2.02 18.24
C ASP A 5 5.08 -0.57 18.70
N ARG A 6 4.67 -0.30 19.94
CA ARG A 6 4.75 1.04 20.55
C ARG A 6 6.21 1.49 20.69
N VAL A 7 7.08 0.61 21.19
CA VAL A 7 8.51 0.90 21.33
C VAL A 7 9.14 1.20 19.98
N TYR A 8 8.90 0.36 18.97
CA TYR A 8 9.45 0.62 17.64
C TYR A 8 8.88 1.89 17.01
N THR A 9 7.60 2.17 17.19
CA THR A 9 7.00 3.43 16.70
C THR A 9 7.67 4.64 17.35
N ALA A 10 7.88 4.61 18.67
CA ALA A 10 8.59 5.66 19.38
C ALA A 10 10.04 5.80 18.89
N ALA A 11 10.77 4.69 18.74
CA ALA A 11 12.13 4.68 18.24
C ALA A 11 12.24 5.26 16.82
N THR A 12 11.35 4.88 15.91
CA THR A 12 11.31 5.44 14.55
C THR A 12 11.05 6.95 14.56
N LYS A 13 10.13 7.41 15.41
CA LYS A 13 9.81 8.84 15.59
C LYS A 13 10.99 9.65 16.14
N VAL A 14 11.76 9.08 17.07
CA VAL A 14 12.98 9.69 17.60
C VAL A 14 14.04 9.72 16.52
N LEU A 15 14.28 8.60 15.83
CA LEU A 15 15.27 8.50 14.77
C LEU A 15 15.02 9.54 13.66
N ALA A 16 13.78 9.70 13.19
CA ALA A 16 13.45 10.71 12.19
C ALA A 16 13.75 12.15 12.66
N ARG A 17 13.58 12.45 13.95
CA ARG A 17 13.91 13.77 14.52
C ARG A 17 15.43 13.98 14.61
N VAL A 18 16.17 12.94 15.01
CA VAL A 18 17.63 12.96 15.09
C VAL A 18 18.26 13.12 13.70
N LEU A 19 17.68 12.48 12.68
CA LEU A 19 18.16 12.56 11.30
C LEU A 19 17.75 13.86 10.59
N LEU A 20 16.84 14.65 11.15
CA LEU A 20 16.29 15.85 10.50
C LEU A 20 17.35 16.91 10.12
N PRO A 21 18.37 17.22 10.96
CA PRO A 21 19.44 18.14 10.57
C PRO A 21 20.25 17.63 9.39
N LEU A 22 20.60 16.34 9.37
CA LEU A 22 21.31 15.72 8.24
C LEU A 22 20.46 15.74 6.96
N ALA A 23 19.16 15.47 7.09
CA ALA A 23 18.22 15.56 5.98
C ALA A 23 18.08 16.99 5.45
N HIS A 24 18.19 18.01 6.30
CA HIS A 24 18.16 19.41 5.90
C HIS A 24 19.40 19.81 5.08
N LEU A 25 20.58 19.32 5.48
CA LEU A 25 21.81 19.50 4.72
C LEU A 25 21.77 18.77 3.37
N HIS A 26 21.18 17.58 3.34
CA HIS A 26 21.11 16.75 2.13
C HIS A 26 20.06 17.26 1.12
N ALA A 27 18.88 17.66 1.59
CA ALA A 27 17.77 18.09 0.75
C ALA A 27 16.99 19.26 1.39
N PRO A 28 17.49 20.50 1.25
CA PRO A 28 16.78 21.70 1.70
C PRO A 28 15.36 21.75 1.12
N GLY A 29 14.37 22.06 1.95
CA GLY A 29 12.94 22.06 1.57
C GLY A 29 12.25 20.70 1.61
N HIS A 30 12.99 19.58 1.61
CA HIS A 30 12.44 18.21 1.65
C HIS A 30 12.93 17.40 2.87
N ALA A 31 13.56 18.05 3.84
CA ALA A 31 14.16 17.41 5.01
C ALA A 31 13.21 16.47 5.76
N ARG A 32 11.94 16.88 5.96
CA ARG A 32 10.93 16.06 6.64
C ARG A 32 10.60 14.79 5.88
N TYR A 33 10.50 14.89 4.56
CA TYR A 33 10.31 13.75 3.68
C TYR A 33 11.52 12.80 3.81
N VAL A 34 12.74 13.30 3.57
CA VAL A 34 13.97 12.50 3.59
C VAL A 34 14.19 11.82 4.94
N ALA A 35 14.11 12.56 6.05
CA ALA A 35 14.29 12.00 7.38
C ALA A 35 13.24 10.93 7.74
N CYS A 36 11.99 11.11 7.27
CA CYS A 36 10.95 10.10 7.40
C CYS A 36 11.29 8.84 6.60
N GLN A 37 11.67 8.98 5.32
CA GLN A 37 12.03 7.84 4.48
C GLN A 37 13.20 7.04 5.07
N TRP A 38 14.24 7.71 5.55
CA TRP A 38 15.37 7.05 6.21
C TRP A 38 14.93 6.29 7.46
N ALA A 39 14.18 6.93 8.37
CA ALA A 39 13.72 6.27 9.59
C ALA A 39 12.79 5.08 9.29
N LEU A 40 11.94 5.17 8.27
CA LEU A 40 11.09 4.06 7.82
C LEU A 40 11.92 2.91 7.22
N GLY A 41 13.00 3.20 6.50
CA GLY A 41 13.95 2.18 6.04
C GLY A 41 14.55 1.35 7.18
N PHE A 42 14.90 1.99 8.30
CA PHE A 42 15.32 1.27 9.51
C PHE A 42 14.17 0.49 10.17
N ARG A 43 12.94 1.02 10.14
CA ARG A 43 11.75 0.38 10.74
C ARG A 43 11.29 -0.86 9.96
N PHE A 44 11.43 -0.82 8.64
CA PHE A 44 10.97 -1.84 7.71
C PHE A 44 12.10 -2.25 6.74
N PRO A 45 13.17 -2.89 7.22
CA PRO A 45 14.38 -3.15 6.43
C PRO A 45 14.20 -4.18 5.29
N ARG A 46 13.03 -4.84 5.21
CA ARG A 46 12.66 -5.77 4.14
C ARG A 46 11.56 -5.21 3.24
N GLU A 47 11.22 -3.93 3.42
CA GLU A 47 10.30 -3.24 2.53
C GLU A 47 10.97 -3.02 1.19
N ASP A 48 10.23 -3.21 0.10
CA ASP A 48 10.69 -2.95 -1.25
C ASP A 48 9.66 -2.09 -1.99
N LEU A 49 10.12 -0.97 -2.56
CA LEU A 49 9.32 -0.02 -3.33
C LEU A 49 9.73 -0.04 -4.82
N ASP A 50 10.73 -0.85 -5.19
CA ASP A 50 11.21 -0.95 -6.54
C ASP A 50 10.10 -1.49 -7.46
N GLY A 51 10.13 -1.07 -8.72
CA GLY A 51 9.10 -1.44 -9.71
C GLY A 51 7.75 -0.75 -9.52
N LEU A 52 7.52 0.00 -8.44
CA LEU A 52 6.31 0.83 -8.34
C LEU A 52 6.27 1.85 -9.47
N HIS A 53 5.08 2.04 -10.04
CA HIS A 53 4.85 3.10 -11.01
C HIS A 53 5.21 4.45 -10.36
N PRO A 54 5.91 5.38 -11.06
CA PRO A 54 6.43 6.59 -10.44
C PRO A 54 5.38 7.45 -9.71
N ALA A 55 4.15 7.48 -10.23
CA ALA A 55 3.05 8.19 -9.57
C ALA A 55 2.58 7.49 -8.28
N ALA A 56 2.54 6.15 -8.26
CA ALA A 56 2.20 5.37 -7.08
C ALA A 56 3.29 5.47 -6.00
N PHE A 57 4.57 5.42 -6.40
CA PHE A 57 5.70 5.67 -5.52
C PHE A 57 5.57 7.03 -4.82
N ARG A 58 5.38 8.11 -5.60
CA ARG A 58 5.22 9.47 -5.04
C ARG A 58 3.99 9.58 -4.14
N ALA A 59 2.87 9.00 -4.54
CA ALA A 59 1.65 9.00 -3.75
C ALA A 59 1.86 8.31 -2.40
N PHE A 60 2.43 7.11 -2.40
CA PHE A 60 2.67 6.33 -1.18
C PHE A 60 3.70 6.99 -0.26
N THR A 61 4.82 7.47 -0.79
CA THR A 61 5.86 8.10 0.03
C THR A 61 5.43 9.45 0.59
N ALA A 62 4.60 10.21 -0.14
CA ALA A 62 3.95 11.42 0.38
C ALA A 62 2.95 11.09 1.49
N ALA A 63 2.06 10.11 1.27
CA ALA A 63 1.05 9.70 2.25
C ALA A 63 1.68 9.21 3.57
N ARG A 64 2.70 8.35 3.50
CA ARG A 64 3.40 7.87 4.71
C ARG A 64 4.17 8.97 5.42
N THR A 65 4.66 9.99 4.69
CA THR A 65 5.29 11.17 5.30
C THR A 65 4.27 12.01 6.05
N ASP A 66 3.09 12.25 5.48
CA ASP A 66 2.03 13.01 6.14
C ASP A 66 1.54 12.28 7.40
N ALA A 67 1.17 11.00 7.27
CA ALA A 67 0.77 10.16 8.39
C ALA A 67 1.81 10.15 9.52
N PHE A 68 3.09 10.03 9.16
CA PHE A 68 4.17 9.98 10.14
C PHE A 68 4.31 11.28 10.92
N TRP A 69 4.23 12.42 10.25
CA TRP A 69 4.51 13.71 10.87
C TRP A 69 3.30 14.35 11.53
N ALA A 70 2.12 14.23 10.93
CA ALA A 70 0.88 14.79 11.46
C ALA A 70 0.26 13.89 12.54
N HIS A 71 0.39 12.56 12.40
CA HIS A 71 -0.29 11.59 13.28
C HIS A 71 0.66 10.68 14.05
N GLY A 72 1.97 10.73 13.78
CA GLY A 72 2.94 9.85 14.42
C GLY A 72 2.79 8.39 14.00
N LEU A 73 2.18 8.12 12.83
CA LEU A 73 1.87 6.78 12.33
C LEU A 73 2.88 6.37 11.26
N PRO A 74 3.83 5.45 11.56
CA PRO A 74 4.70 4.87 10.55
C PRO A 74 3.91 3.89 9.69
N ILE A 75 3.87 4.17 8.38
CA ILE A 75 3.28 3.28 7.38
C ILE A 75 4.42 2.65 6.57
N GLY A 76 4.33 1.33 6.40
CA GLY A 76 5.23 0.55 5.57
C GLY A 76 4.46 -0.37 4.64
N LEU A 77 5.22 -1.08 3.81
CA LEU A 77 4.74 -1.96 2.77
C LEU A 77 5.04 -3.41 3.14
N THR A 78 4.06 -4.27 2.90
CA THR A 78 4.20 -5.73 2.92
C THR A 78 4.53 -6.21 1.51
N SER A 79 3.84 -5.68 0.49
CA SER A 79 4.08 -6.02 -0.91
C SER A 79 3.78 -4.82 -1.83
N GLY A 80 4.62 -4.61 -2.85
CA GLY A 80 4.55 -3.52 -3.82
C GLY A 80 4.42 -4.03 -5.23
N HIS A 81 5.37 -3.72 -6.12
CA HIS A 81 5.40 -4.33 -7.44
C HIS A 81 5.60 -5.84 -7.36
N ARG A 82 5.01 -6.58 -8.31
CA ARG A 82 5.22 -8.03 -8.47
C ARG A 82 5.47 -8.35 -9.93
N ASP A 83 6.50 -9.15 -10.21
CA ASP A 83 6.76 -9.60 -11.58
C ASP A 83 5.60 -10.39 -12.17
N ALA A 84 5.35 -10.21 -13.47
CA ALA A 84 4.26 -10.90 -14.16
C ALA A 84 4.39 -12.44 -14.08
N ALA A 85 5.62 -12.97 -14.13
CA ALA A 85 5.89 -14.40 -14.00
C ALA A 85 5.55 -14.92 -12.59
N GLU A 86 5.87 -14.15 -11.55
CA GLU A 86 5.50 -14.50 -10.17
C GLU A 86 3.98 -14.47 -10.00
N GLN A 87 3.32 -13.41 -10.47
CA GLN A 87 1.87 -13.30 -10.45
C GLN A 87 1.21 -14.47 -11.20
N HIS A 88 1.79 -14.93 -12.32
CA HIS A 88 1.26 -16.05 -13.08
C HIS A 88 1.32 -17.36 -12.27
N ARG A 89 2.42 -17.61 -11.55
CA ARG A 89 2.52 -18.77 -10.66
C ARG A 89 1.44 -18.75 -9.58
N LEU A 90 1.25 -17.61 -8.91
CA LEU A 90 0.21 -17.44 -7.89
C LEU A 90 -1.20 -17.64 -8.48
N TYR A 91 -1.45 -17.12 -9.68
CA TYR A 91 -2.73 -17.27 -10.36
C TYR A 91 -3.03 -18.75 -10.67
N VAL A 92 -2.06 -19.49 -11.22
CA VAL A 92 -2.23 -20.92 -11.52
C VAL A 92 -2.44 -21.76 -10.25
N GLU A 93 -1.78 -21.40 -9.15
CA GLU A 93 -1.99 -22.05 -7.85
C GLU A 93 -3.40 -21.78 -7.30
N ASP A 94 -3.86 -20.53 -7.37
CA ASP A 94 -5.21 -20.15 -6.92
C ASP A 94 -6.30 -20.82 -7.75
N LEU A 95 -6.10 -21.04 -9.05
CA LEU A 95 -7.01 -21.82 -9.90
C LEU A 95 -7.21 -23.28 -9.43
N ARG A 96 -6.27 -23.83 -8.67
CA ARG A 96 -6.38 -25.18 -8.10
C ARG A 96 -7.07 -25.17 -6.73
N SER A 97 -7.29 -23.99 -6.14
CA SER A 97 -7.94 -23.84 -4.85
C SER A 97 -9.46 -23.91 -4.98
N GLN A 98 -10.13 -24.41 -3.93
CA GLN A 98 -11.58 -24.33 -3.83
C GLN A 98 -11.99 -22.96 -3.29
N GLY A 99 -12.95 -22.29 -3.92
CA GLY A 99 -13.47 -20.98 -3.52
C GLY A 99 -13.48 -19.95 -4.64
N PRO A 100 -13.91 -18.70 -4.37
CA PRO A 100 -13.81 -17.61 -5.32
C PRO A 100 -12.32 -17.30 -5.63
N PRO A 101 -12.02 -16.80 -6.83
CA PRO A 101 -10.65 -16.41 -7.15
C PRO A 101 -10.18 -15.32 -6.17
N ARG A 102 -8.95 -15.48 -5.69
CA ARG A 102 -8.27 -14.52 -4.80
C ARG A 102 -7.08 -13.88 -5.50
N VAL A 103 -6.62 -14.47 -6.60
CA VAL A 103 -5.48 -13.96 -7.38
C VAL A 103 -5.94 -13.56 -8.77
N LEU A 104 -5.61 -12.33 -9.18
CA LEU A 104 -5.88 -11.84 -10.53
C LEU A 104 -4.87 -12.39 -11.54
N HIS A 105 -5.31 -12.52 -12.80
CA HIS A 105 -4.41 -12.82 -13.91
C HIS A 105 -3.32 -11.74 -14.02
N PRO A 106 -2.08 -12.06 -14.48
CA PRO A 106 -0.99 -11.07 -14.59
C PRO A 106 -1.36 -9.78 -15.33
N SER A 107 -2.14 -9.86 -16.40
CA SER A 107 -2.58 -8.67 -17.16
C SER A 107 -3.55 -7.77 -16.37
N GLU A 108 -4.21 -8.31 -15.35
CA GLU A 108 -5.23 -7.62 -14.56
C GLU A 108 -4.66 -7.09 -13.23
N SER A 109 -3.58 -7.70 -12.72
CA SER A 109 -3.00 -7.40 -11.41
C SER A 109 -2.43 -5.97 -11.32
N PRO A 110 -2.95 -5.13 -10.40
CA PRO A 110 -2.37 -3.81 -10.14
C PRO A 110 -0.96 -3.85 -9.56
N HIS A 111 -0.56 -4.95 -8.90
CA HIS A 111 0.81 -5.15 -8.43
C HIS A 111 1.79 -5.31 -9.60
N VAL A 112 1.38 -6.02 -10.67
CA VAL A 112 2.18 -6.14 -11.90
C VAL A 112 2.33 -4.79 -12.61
N ARG A 113 1.31 -3.93 -12.54
CA ARG A 113 1.40 -2.56 -13.07
C ARG A 113 2.20 -1.61 -12.16
N GLY A 114 2.63 -2.05 -10.98
CA GLY A 114 3.27 -1.21 -9.98
C GLY A 114 2.35 -0.12 -9.39
N THR A 115 1.03 -0.26 -9.52
CA THR A 115 0.06 0.74 -9.05
C THR A 115 -0.60 0.37 -7.72
N ALA A 116 -0.38 -0.84 -7.20
CA ALA A 116 -0.87 -1.29 -5.90
C ALA A 116 0.20 -1.31 -4.82
N VAL A 117 -0.27 -1.14 -3.59
CA VAL A 117 0.50 -1.23 -2.35
C VAL A 117 -0.30 -2.00 -1.30
N ASP A 118 0.29 -3.07 -0.77
CA ASP A 118 -0.24 -3.79 0.39
C ASP A 118 0.41 -3.24 1.67
N VAL A 119 -0.36 -2.49 2.45
CA VAL A 119 0.17 -1.64 3.52
C VAL A 119 0.13 -2.30 4.90
N ARG A 120 1.06 -1.88 5.76
CA ARG A 120 1.15 -2.23 7.17
C ARG A 120 1.60 -1.04 8.01
N PRO A 121 1.32 -1.02 9.33
CA PRO A 121 0.42 -1.92 10.05
C PRO A 121 -1.06 -1.58 9.77
N LEU A 122 -1.98 -2.29 10.41
CA LEU A 122 -3.43 -2.05 10.31
C LEU A 122 -3.81 -0.60 10.61
N GLU A 123 -3.16 0.02 11.59
CA GLU A 123 -3.38 1.43 11.92
C GLU A 123 -2.98 2.37 10.76
N GLY A 124 -1.94 2.02 10.00
CA GLY A 124 -1.55 2.72 8.79
C GLY A 124 -2.55 2.55 7.66
N ALA A 125 -3.09 1.33 7.50
CA ALA A 125 -4.16 1.06 6.53
C ALA A 125 -5.43 1.85 6.84
N ARG A 126 -5.84 1.91 8.12
CA ARG A 126 -6.98 2.72 8.57
C ARG A 126 -6.77 4.21 8.28
N TRP A 127 -5.57 4.72 8.52
CA TRP A 127 -5.26 6.10 8.19
C TRP A 127 -5.38 6.37 6.69
N LEU A 128 -4.90 5.46 5.83
CA LEU A 128 -5.02 5.56 4.37
C LEU A 128 -6.47 5.42 3.88
N GLU A 129 -7.31 4.63 4.54
CA GLU A 129 -8.75 4.56 4.23
C GLU A 129 -9.41 5.94 4.38
N GLU A 130 -9.06 6.66 5.45
CA GLU A 130 -9.62 7.97 5.78
C GLU A 130 -8.99 9.13 4.98
N HIS A 131 -7.66 9.08 4.76
CA HIS A 131 -6.87 10.21 4.25
C HIS A 131 -6.22 9.96 2.89
N GLY A 132 -6.15 8.71 2.43
CA GLY A 132 -5.42 8.30 1.22
C GLY A 132 -5.91 8.98 -0.06
N TRP A 133 -7.19 9.39 -0.09
CA TRP A 133 -7.77 10.12 -1.21
C TRP A 133 -7.01 11.41 -1.57
N ARG A 134 -6.39 12.08 -0.59
CA ARG A 134 -5.56 13.28 -0.80
C ARG A 134 -4.31 13.00 -1.63
N HIS A 135 -3.88 11.74 -1.64
CA HIS A 135 -2.70 11.26 -2.33
C HIS A 135 -3.05 10.39 -3.56
N GLY A 136 -4.35 10.22 -3.86
CA GLY A 136 -4.81 9.33 -4.91
C GLY A 136 -4.68 7.84 -4.56
N LEU A 137 -4.60 7.49 -3.29
CA LEU A 137 -4.58 6.10 -2.81
C LEU A 137 -5.95 5.70 -2.32
N TYR A 138 -6.49 4.63 -2.88
CA TYR A 138 -7.84 4.14 -2.57
C TYR A 138 -7.82 2.66 -2.27
N ARG A 139 -8.53 2.25 -1.23
CA ARG A 139 -8.79 0.85 -0.98
C ARG A 139 -9.82 0.31 -1.98
N THR A 140 -9.43 -0.70 -2.75
CA THR A 140 -10.25 -1.27 -3.83
C THR A 140 -11.15 -2.40 -3.37
N TYR A 141 -10.73 -3.21 -2.38
CA TYR A 141 -11.45 -4.44 -1.99
C TYR A 141 -11.94 -4.44 -0.53
N ASP A 142 -13.19 -4.83 -0.31
CA ASP A 142 -13.83 -4.92 1.02
C ASP A 142 -13.19 -5.99 1.90
N ASN A 143 -12.72 -7.08 1.32
CA ASN A 143 -12.06 -8.17 2.05
C ASN A 143 -10.56 -7.91 2.30
N GLU A 144 -9.93 -6.96 1.60
CA GLU A 144 -8.50 -6.66 1.72
C GLU A 144 -8.29 -5.28 2.35
N TRP A 145 -8.30 -5.22 3.68
CA TRP A 145 -8.08 -3.97 4.42
C TRP A 145 -6.70 -3.36 4.19
N TRP A 146 -5.74 -4.17 3.75
CA TRP A 146 -4.36 -3.77 3.49
C TRP A 146 -4.13 -3.28 2.06
N HIS A 147 -5.02 -3.54 1.11
CA HIS A 147 -4.76 -3.30 -0.30
C HIS A 147 -5.21 -1.92 -0.75
N PHE A 148 -4.29 -1.12 -1.28
CA PHE A 148 -4.57 0.20 -1.83
C PHE A 148 -4.00 0.35 -3.23
N GLU A 149 -4.71 1.07 -4.07
CA GLU A 149 -4.30 1.35 -5.45
C GLU A 149 -4.20 2.84 -5.70
N TYR A 150 -3.15 3.23 -6.43
CA TYR A 150 -3.03 4.56 -6.97
C TYR A 150 -3.98 4.75 -8.15
N ARG A 151 -4.88 5.73 -8.02
CA ARG A 151 -5.86 6.12 -9.05
C ARG A 151 -5.99 7.64 -9.11
N THR A 152 -6.24 8.16 -10.31
CA THR A 152 -6.52 9.60 -10.50
C THR A 152 -7.91 10.00 -10.03
N HIS A 153 -8.82 9.03 -9.90
CA HIS A 153 -10.20 9.22 -9.42
C HIS A 153 -10.58 8.07 -8.49
N ARG A 154 -11.54 8.31 -7.59
CA ARG A 154 -12.03 7.29 -6.66
C ARG A 154 -12.70 6.14 -7.44
N PRO A 155 -12.21 4.89 -7.34
CA PRO A 155 -12.87 3.75 -7.95
C PRO A 155 -14.10 3.33 -7.12
N ALA A 156 -15.02 2.58 -7.73
CA ALA A 156 -16.00 1.81 -6.99
C ALA A 156 -15.29 0.72 -6.17
N ARG A 157 -15.77 0.45 -4.95
CA ARG A 157 -15.25 -0.63 -4.12
C ARG A 157 -15.84 -1.96 -4.59
N LEU A 158 -15.02 -3.00 -4.58
CA LEU A 158 -15.41 -4.36 -4.93
C LEU A 158 -15.38 -5.27 -3.69
N PRO A 159 -16.22 -6.31 -3.60
CA PRO A 159 -16.19 -7.24 -2.48
C PRO A 159 -14.84 -7.99 -2.35
N TYR A 160 -14.24 -8.39 -3.48
CA TYR A 160 -12.98 -9.12 -3.57
C TYR A 160 -12.35 -9.01 -4.98
N PRO A 161 -11.06 -9.36 -5.17
CA PRO A 161 -10.42 -9.37 -6.48
C PRO A 161 -11.14 -10.25 -7.51
N GLY A 162 -11.52 -9.69 -8.66
CA GLY A 162 -12.21 -10.41 -9.73
C GLY A 162 -13.73 -10.53 -9.56
N ALA A 163 -14.32 -9.89 -8.56
CA ALA A 163 -15.78 -9.83 -8.37
C ALA A 163 -16.52 -9.25 -9.60
N ASP A 164 -15.91 -8.31 -10.32
CA ASP A 164 -16.45 -7.73 -11.54
C ASP A 164 -16.55 -8.74 -12.70
N ARG A 165 -15.55 -9.64 -12.83
CA ARG A 165 -15.58 -10.75 -13.78
C ARG A 165 -16.63 -11.79 -13.38
N ALA A 166 -16.80 -12.05 -12.08
CA ALA A 166 -17.84 -12.95 -11.59
C ALA A 166 -19.25 -12.41 -11.95
N ALA A 167 -19.49 -11.12 -11.71
CA ALA A 167 -20.75 -10.46 -12.08
C ALA A 167 -21.02 -10.52 -13.59
N ARG A 168 -20.02 -10.24 -14.44
CA ARG A 168 -20.15 -10.34 -15.91
C ARG A 168 -20.45 -11.74 -16.43
N ARG A 169 -20.04 -12.79 -15.69
CA ARG A 169 -20.31 -14.19 -16.04
C ARG A 169 -21.69 -14.66 -15.60
N ASN A 170 -22.33 -13.98 -14.66
CA ASN A 170 -23.65 -14.33 -14.15
C ASN A 170 -24.60 -13.11 -14.18
N PRO A 171 -25.02 -12.64 -15.38
CA PRO A 171 -25.86 -11.45 -15.52
C PRO A 171 -27.28 -11.58 -14.95
N LEU A 172 -27.69 -12.78 -14.50
CA LEU A 172 -29.05 -13.07 -14.02
C LEU A 172 -29.21 -12.92 -12.49
N SER A 173 -28.16 -12.54 -11.76
CA SER A 173 -28.23 -12.37 -10.29
C SER A 173 -28.72 -10.99 -9.83
N ASP A 174 -28.85 -10.03 -10.75
CA ASP A 174 -29.22 -8.63 -10.45
C ASP A 174 -30.63 -8.26 -10.97
N ALA A 175 -31.49 -9.24 -11.26
CA ALA A 175 -32.91 -8.97 -11.48
C ALA A 175 -33.62 -8.83 -10.11
N PRO A 176 -34.37 -7.74 -9.87
CA PRO A 176 -35.05 -7.49 -8.60
C PRO A 176 -36.16 -8.51 -8.29
#